data_AF-A0A1V5WEJ0-F1
#
_entry.id   AF-A0A1V5WEJ0-F1
#
_cell.length_a   1.000
_cell.length_b   1.000
_cell.length_c   1.000
_cell.angle_alpha   90.00
_cell.angle_beta   90.00
_cell.angle_gamma   90.00
#
_symmetry.space_group_name_H-M   'P 1'
#
loop_
_entity.id
_entity.type
_entity.pdbx_description
1 polymer ?
#
loop_
_entity_poly.entity_id
_entity_poly.type
_entity_poly.pdbx_seq_one_letter_code
_entity_poly.pdbx_strand_id
1 'polypeptide(L)' 'MASAVCPSCGETIKVTGQVKIGRYITCPICDEMLEIIDVNPIELDWAFYDDEDNEDDLDYEEQDEDEDDWDN' A
#
# COMPACT_ATOMS: atom_id res chain seq x y z
N MET A 1 23.85 11.36 7.12
CA MET A 1 22.69 11.17 6.20
C MET A 1 22.52 9.68 6.06
N ALA A 2 21.29 9.18 6.19
CA ALA A 2 21.02 7.76 6.03
C ALA A 2 20.62 7.45 4.59
N SER A 3 20.81 6.21 4.17
CA SER A 3 20.55 5.74 2.81
C SER A 3 19.97 4.34 2.86
N ALA A 4 19.15 4.02 1.87
CA ALA A 4 18.58 2.70 1.67
C ALA A 4 18.55 2.38 0.17
N VAL A 5 18.44 1.10 -0.17
CA VAL A 5 18.31 0.66 -1.55
C VAL A 5 16.83 0.63 -1.90
N CYS A 6 16.47 1.19 -3.06
CA CYS A 6 15.12 1.08 -3.60
C CYS A 6 14.86 -0.37 -4.07
N PRO A 7 13.84 -1.07 -3.56
CA PRO A 7 13.53 -2.44 -4.00
C PRO A 7 12.99 -2.49 -5.45
N SER A 8 12.47 -1.38 -5.98
CA SER A 8 11.92 -1.30 -7.34
C SER A 8 13.00 -1.12 -8.42
N CYS A 9 13.94 -0.18 -8.25
CA CYS A 9 14.97 0.13 -9.26
C CYS A 9 16.40 -0.28 -8.88
N GLY A 10 16.64 -0.69 -7.63
CA GLY A 10 17.96 -1.11 -7.15
C GLY A 10 18.94 0.02 -6.82
N GLU A 11 18.55 1.28 -7.01
CA GLU A 11 19.42 2.44 -6.73
C GLU A 11 19.47 2.78 -5.24
N THR A 12 20.62 3.28 -4.79
CA THR A 12 20.77 3.78 -3.41
C THR A 12 20.22 5.19 -3.31
N ILE A 13 19.16 5.37 -2.51
CA ILE A 13 18.52 6.66 -2.31
C ILE A 13 18.88 7.25 -0.95
N LYS A 14 18.96 8.59 -0.90
CA LYS A 14 19.17 9.31 0.35
C LYS A 14 17.84 9.48 1.07
N VAL A 15 17.75 8.96 2.29
CA VAL A 15 16.58 9.17 3.15
C VAL A 15 16.79 10.47 3.91
N THR A 16 15.93 11.46 3.62
CA THR A 16 15.99 12.78 4.25
C THR A 16 14.85 12.97 5.24
N GLY A 17 15.06 13.82 6.25
CA GLY A 17 14.08 14.05 7.31
C GLY A 17 14.12 12.99 8.41
N GLN A 18 12.97 12.69 8.99
CA GLN A 18 12.83 11.77 10.12
C GLN A 18 12.76 10.31 9.62
N VAL A 19 13.73 9.51 10.03
CA VAL A 19 13.77 8.06 9.79
C VAL A 19 12.97 7.37 10.89
N LYS A 20 11.79 6.86 10.55
CA LYS A 20 10.89 6.15 11.46
C LYS A 20 10.13 5.08 10.68
N ILE A 21 9.95 3.91 11.29
CA ILE A 21 9.09 2.84 10.75
C ILE A 21 7.67 3.37 10.52
N GLY A 22 7.01 2.97 9.43
CA GLY A 22 5.67 3.46 9.06
C GLY A 22 5.67 4.73 8.21
N ARG A 23 6.86 5.25 7.85
CA ARG A 23 7.00 6.49 7.10
C ARG A 23 7.05 6.18 5.61
N TYR A 24 6.20 6.83 4.83
CA TYR A 24 6.28 6.81 3.37
C TYR A 24 7.28 7.81 2.81
N ILE A 25 7.99 7.38 1.78
CA ILE A 25 8.90 8.19 0.97
C ILE A 25 8.72 7.84 -0.51
N THR A 26 9.01 8.78 -1.40
CA THR A 26 9.02 8.52 -2.84
C THR A 26 10.44 8.36 -3.33
N CYS A 27 10.72 7.32 -4.11
CA CYS A 27 12.01 7.13 -4.76
C CYS A 27 12.22 8.24 -5.81
N PRO A 28 13.28 9.09 -5.71
CA PRO A 28 13.52 10.17 -6.66
C PRO A 28 14.04 9.70 -8.03
N ILE A 29 14.21 8.39 -8.23
CA ILE A 29 14.76 7.80 -9.46
C ILE A 29 13.66 7.16 -10.32
N CYS A 30 12.75 6.42 -9.69
CA CYS A 30 11.69 5.66 -10.38
C CYS A 30 10.29 6.03 -9.91
N ASP A 31 10.17 7.04 -9.05
CA ASP A 31 8.91 7.58 -8.54
C ASP A 31 8.03 6.60 -7.73
N GLU A 32 8.58 5.45 -7.34
CA GLU A 32 7.90 4.45 -6.51
C GLU A 32 7.63 4.97 -5.09
N MET A 33 6.44 4.67 -4.55
CA MET A 33 6.14 4.94 -3.14
C MET A 33 6.59 3.77 -2.26
N LEU A 34 7.40 4.07 -1.26
CA LEU A 34 8.04 3.09 -0.39
C LEU A 34 7.82 3.42 1.08
N GLU A 35 7.70 2.39 1.91
CA GLU A 35 7.58 2.51 3.36
C GLU A 35 8.90 2.13 4.05
N ILE A 36 9.28 2.88 5.09
CA ILE A 36 10.37 2.48 5.99
C ILE A 36 9.87 1.36 6.91
N ILE A 37 10.46 0.17 6.79
CA ILE A 37 10.11 -1.02 7.60
C ILE A 37 11.15 -1.33 8.70
N ASP A 38 12.41 -0.87 8.53
CA ASP A 38 13.47 -0.94 9.54
C ASP A 38 14.30 0.36 9.50
N VAL A 39 14.98 0.69 10.60
CA VAL A 39 15.82 1.88 10.76
C VAL A 39 17.27 1.56 11.12
N ASN A 40 17.62 0.28 11.34
CA ASN A 40 18.99 -0.11 11.67
C ASN A 40 19.38 -1.52 11.14
N PRO A 41 19.75 -1.67 9.86
CA PRO A 41 19.87 -0.64 8.81
C PRO A 41 18.51 -0.19 8.27
N ILE A 42 18.48 0.90 7.49
CA ILE A 42 17.22 1.32 6.86
C ILE A 42 16.85 0.34 5.76
N GLU A 43 15.66 -0.23 5.88
CA GLU A 43 15.04 -1.09 4.87
C GLU A 43 13.72 -0.47 4.41
N LEU A 44 13.45 -0.65 3.10
CA LEU A 44 12.29 -0.10 2.42
C LEU A 44 11.49 -1.24 1.79
N ASP A 45 10.17 -1.15 1.87
CA ASP A 45 9.24 -2.04 1.16
C ASP A 45 8.26 -1.23 0.31
N TRP A 46 7.59 -1.87 -0.64
CA TRP A 46 6.52 -1.22 -1.42
C TRP A 46 5.42 -0.77 -0.48
N ALA A 47 5.04 0.50 -0.58
CA ALA A 47 3.91 0.99 0.18
C ALA A 47 2.63 0.51 -0.49
N PHE A 48 1.89 -0.38 0.19
CA PHE A 48 0.53 -0.68 -0.21
C PHE A 48 -0.33 0.52 0.15
N TYR A 49 -0.88 1.20 -0.85
CA TYR A 49 -2.03 2.07 -0.63
C TYR A 49 -3.16 1.14 -0.19
N ASP A 50 -3.45 1.11 1.11
CA ASP A 50 -4.79 0.71 1.52
C ASP A 50 -5.69 1.82 0.98
N ASP A 51 -6.43 1.52 -0.08
CA ASP A 51 -7.52 2.36 -0.60
C ASP A 51 -8.67 2.35 0.45
N GLU A 52 -8.37 2.65 1.72
CA GLU A 52 -9.34 2.95 2.78
C GLU A 52 -10.02 4.33 2.55
N ASP A 53 -9.98 4.85 1.32
CA ASP A 53 -10.74 6.01 0.82
C ASP A 53 -11.42 5.68 -0.54
N ASN A 54 -11.81 4.41 -0.76
CA ASN A 54 -12.78 4.04 -1.81
C ASN A 54 -14.04 3.41 -1.21
N GLU A 55 -14.72 4.17 -0.34
CA GLU A 55 -16.03 3.83 0.24
C GLU A 55 -17.23 4.01 -0.73
N ASP A 56 -17.06 3.94 -2.05
CA ASP A 56 -18.20 4.08 -2.97
C ASP A 56 -18.15 3.05 -4.11
N ASP A 57 -19.26 2.31 -4.26
CA ASP A 57 -19.65 1.41 -5.34
C ASP A 57 -19.29 -0.09 -5.25
N LEU A 58 -19.62 -0.73 -4.12
CA LEU A 58 -20.07 -2.14 -4.16
C LEU A 58 -21.60 -2.20 -4.01
N ASP A 59 -22.31 -1.77 -5.06
CA ASP A 59 -23.75 -2.02 -5.22
C ASP A 59 -23.96 -3.51 -5.56
N TYR A 60 -23.95 -4.35 -4.51
CA TYR A 60 -24.45 -5.71 -4.61
C TYR A 60 -25.97 -5.62 -4.78
N GLU A 61 -26.45 -5.58 -6.03
CA GLU A 61 -27.86 -5.84 -6.32
C GLU A 61 -28.19 -7.26 -5.81
N GLU A 62 -28.89 -7.31 -4.68
CA GLU A 62 -29.45 -8.52 -4.08
C GLU A 62 -30.42 -9.15 -5.10
N GLN A 63 -29.94 -10.19 -5.78
CA GLN A 63 -30.76 -11.02 -6.66
C GLN A 63 -31.68 -11.85 -5.79
N ASP A 64 -32.85 -11.30 -5.46
CA ASP A 64 -34.01 -12.00 -4.91
C ASP A 64 -34.50 -13.01 -5.97
N GLU A 65 -33.86 -14.17 -6.03
CA GLU A 65 -34.38 -15.37 -6.67
C GLU A 65 -34.38 -16.49 -5.63
N ASP A 66 -35.55 -16.76 -5.03
CA ASP A 66 -36.18 -18.07 -5.16
C ASP A 66 -37.55 -18.08 -4.45
N GLU A 67 -38.57 -18.28 -5.27
CA GLU A 67 -39.98 -18.42 -4.92
C GLU A 67 -40.19 -19.70 -4.09
N ASP A 68 -40.37 -19.56 -2.77
CA ASP A 68 -40.92 -20.59 -1.91
C ASP A 68 -42.41 -20.83 -2.23
N ASP A 69 -42.69 -21.72 -3.19
CA ASP A 69 -44.01 -22.37 -3.31
C ASP A 69 -43.87 -23.88 -3.09
N TRP A 70 -43.66 -24.24 -1.82
CA TRP A 70 -43.82 -25.61 -1.33
C TRP A 70 -45.30 -25.86 -1.00
N ASP A 71 -46.12 -26.16 -2.01
CA ASP A 71 -47.50 -26.64 -1.80
C ASP A 71 -47.69 -28.10 -2.26
N ASN A 72 -47.55 -28.99 -1.27
CA ASN A 72 -48.36 -30.17 -0.93
C ASN A 72 -49.02 -31.01 -2.05
#